data_AF-G0YVJ7-F1
#
_entry.id   AF-G0YVJ7-F1
#
_cell.length_a   1.000
_cell.length_b   1.000
_cell.length_c   1.000
_cell.angle_alpha   90.00
_cell.angle_beta   90.00
_cell.angle_gamma   90.00
#
_symmetry.space_group_name_H-M   'P 1'
#
loop_
_entity.id
_entity.type
_entity.pdbx_description
1 polymer ?
#
loop_
_entity_poly.entity_id
_entity_poly.type
_entity_poly.pdbx_seq_one_letter_code
_entity_poly.pdbx_strand_id
1 'polypeptide(L)'
;VCWLCKMVFELNHKLTSIIPESGLLILIGFVLGGIVWGADHVQTFALSPKVFFFYLLPQIILDAGYFMPNKLFFGNMGAILTFAIIGTCWNAAALGLSLWGVHQAGAMGDLDIGLLQYLLFGSLIAAVDPVAVLAVFEEVHVNEVLFILVFGESLLNDGVTVVLYNVFDAF
;
A
#
# COMPACT_ATOMS: atom_id res chain seq x y z
N VAL A 1 -3.65 15.78 14.43
CA VAL A 1 -3.16 14.69 15.32
C VAL A 1 -2.00 13.93 14.69
N CYS A 2 -2.12 13.33 13.50
CA CYS A 2 -0.96 12.70 12.81
C CYS A 2 0.25 13.63 12.66
N TRP A 3 0.04 14.92 12.33
CA TRP A 3 1.13 15.89 12.19
C TRP A 3 1.88 16.15 13.52
N LEU A 4 1.17 16.13 14.66
CA LEU A 4 1.77 16.27 15.99
C LEU A 4 2.55 15.01 16.40
N CYS A 5 2.01 13.82 16.08
CA CYS A 5 2.73 12.56 16.30
C CYS A 5 4.02 12.50 15.46
N LYS A 6 3.94 12.92 14.19
CA LYS A 6 5.09 13.00 13.28
C LYS A 6 6.20 13.89 13.87
N MET A 7 5.82 15.07 14.36
CA MET A 7 6.73 16.02 15.02
C MET A 7 7.37 15.45 16.30
N VAL A 8 6.64 14.64 17.07
CA VAL A 8 7.16 13.99 18.29
C VAL A 8 8.13 12.85 17.97
N PHE A 9 7.95 12.13 16.86
CA PHE A 9 8.89 11.10 16.43
C PHE A 9 10.16 11.66 15.80
N GLU A 10 10.07 12.74 15.03
CA GLU A 10 11.25 13.44 14.49
C GLU A 10 12.13 14.03 15.61
N LEU A 11 11.55 14.41 16.75
CA LEU A 11 12.30 14.84 17.93
C LEU A 11 13.09 13.71 18.61
N ASN A 12 12.82 12.44 18.29
CA ASN A 12 13.41 11.28 18.95
C ASN A 12 14.15 10.38 17.94
N HIS A 13 15.23 10.92 17.38
CA HIS A 13 16.06 10.33 16.31
C HIS A 13 16.54 8.88 16.55
N LYS A 14 16.56 8.40 17.81
CA LYS A 14 16.90 7.01 18.17
C LYS A 14 15.79 6.00 17.88
N LEU A 15 14.52 6.41 17.89
CA LEU A 15 13.38 5.52 17.64
C LEU A 15 13.17 5.29 16.13
N THR A 16 13.30 6.34 15.33
CA THR A 16 13.15 6.29 13.86
C THR A 16 14.27 5.50 13.18
N SER A 17 15.43 5.34 13.84
CA SER A 17 16.55 4.53 13.34
C SER A 17 16.29 3.01 13.40
N ILE A 18 15.37 2.54 14.24
CA ILE A 18 15.13 1.11 14.48
C ILE A 18 13.79 0.65 13.89
N ILE A 19 12.78 1.53 13.91
CA ILE A 19 11.43 1.20 13.44
C ILE A 19 11.03 2.20 12.33
N PRO A 20 10.59 1.72 11.14
CA PRO A 20 10.09 2.59 10.09
C PRO A 20 8.92 3.45 10.56
N GLU A 21 8.83 4.68 10.06
CA GLU A 21 7.80 5.64 10.46
C GLU A 21 6.37 5.07 10.32
N SER A 22 6.10 4.37 9.22
CA SER A 22 4.81 3.70 8.97
C SER A 22 4.45 2.68 10.05
N GLY A 23 5.44 1.95 10.58
CA GLY A 23 5.23 0.98 11.66
C GLY A 23 4.83 1.64 12.98
N LEU A 24 5.46 2.77 13.31
CA LEU A 24 5.12 3.56 14.49
C LEU A 24 3.70 4.17 14.38
N LEU A 25 3.33 4.65 13.20
CA LEU A 25 1.99 5.18 12.93
C LEU A 25 0.92 4.10 13.05
N ILE A 26 1.18 2.88 12.54
CA ILE A 26 0.29 1.72 12.71
C ILE A 26 0.11 1.38 14.20
N LEU A 27 1.20 1.34 14.97
CA LEU A 27 1.15 1.06 16.41
C LEU A 27 0.31 2.09 17.18
N ILE A 28 0.48 3.38 16.88
CA ILE A 28 -0.36 4.43 17.48
C ILE A 28 -1.81 4.28 17.06
N GLY A 29 -2.08 4.03 15.77
CA GLY A 29 -3.43 3.81 15.27
C GLY A 29 -4.12 2.64 15.98
N PHE A 30 -3.38 1.55 16.23
CA PHE A 30 -3.86 0.38 16.96
C PHE A 30 -4.18 0.71 18.43
N VAL A 31 -3.28 1.41 19.12
CA VAL A 31 -3.50 1.82 20.52
C VAL A 31 -4.69 2.76 20.65
N LEU A 32 -4.79 3.77 19.78
CA LEU A 32 -5.93 4.69 19.74
C LEU A 32 -7.24 3.96 19.41
N GLY A 33 -7.21 3.05 18.44
CA GLY A 33 -8.36 2.20 18.08
C GLY A 33 -8.83 1.35 19.27
N GLY A 34 -7.91 0.77 20.04
CA GLY A 34 -8.21 0.03 21.26
C GLY A 34 -8.83 0.89 22.37
N ILE A 35 -8.33 2.12 22.56
CA ILE A 35 -8.89 3.08 23.53
C ILE A 35 -10.32 3.47 23.13
N VAL A 36 -10.55 3.77 21.84
CA VAL A 36 -11.87 4.13 21.32
C VAL A 36 -12.84 2.95 21.45
N TRP A 37 -12.41 1.74 21.10
CA TRP A 37 -13.23 0.54 21.24
C TRP A 37 -13.62 0.25 22.71
N GLY A 38 -12.72 0.51 23.65
CA GLY A 38 -13.02 0.38 25.09
C GLY A 38 -13.96 1.47 25.63
N ALA A 39 -13.95 2.67 25.04
CA ALA A 39 -14.75 3.81 25.47
C ALA A 39 -16.15 3.86 24.82
N ASP A 40 -16.24 3.50 23.54
CA ASP A 40 -17.47 3.47 22.74
C ASP A 40 -17.55 2.08 22.09
N HIS A 41 -18.40 1.20 22.65
CA HIS A 41 -18.53 -0.20 22.18
C HIS A 41 -19.18 -0.30 20.77
N VAL A 42 -19.50 0.84 20.17
CA VAL A 42 -20.03 0.99 18.83
C VAL A 42 -18.89 1.61 18.02
N GLN A 43 -18.29 0.87 17.09
CA GLN A 43 -17.20 1.38 16.25
C GLN A 43 -17.71 2.51 15.33
N THR A 44 -17.90 3.71 15.87
CA THR A 44 -18.46 4.89 15.19
C THR A 44 -17.53 5.45 14.12
N PHE A 45 -16.23 5.15 14.21
CA PHE A 45 -15.20 5.62 13.28
C PHE A 45 -14.66 4.49 12.38
N ALA A 46 -15.54 3.88 11.60
CA ALA A 46 -15.12 2.98 10.53
C ALA A 46 -14.81 3.78 9.25
N LEU A 47 -13.63 3.54 8.67
CA LEU A 47 -13.24 4.20 7.42
C LEU A 47 -13.92 3.48 6.25
N SER A 48 -14.88 4.14 5.61
CA SER A 48 -15.54 3.57 4.43
C SER A 48 -14.59 3.57 3.24
N PRO A 49 -14.57 2.51 2.40
CA PRO A 49 -13.79 2.49 1.15
C PRO A 49 -14.08 3.70 0.26
N LYS A 50 -15.33 4.18 0.22
CA LYS A 50 -15.70 5.37 -0.56
C LYS A 50 -14.98 6.63 -0.06
N VAL A 51 -14.85 6.80 1.26
CA VAL A 51 -14.15 7.96 1.82
C VAL A 51 -12.66 7.88 1.52
N PHE A 52 -12.07 6.68 1.61
CA PHE A 52 -10.68 6.44 1.22
C PHE A 52 -10.43 6.82 -0.24
N PHE A 53 -11.16 6.20 -1.17
CA PHE A 53 -10.89 6.36 -2.60
C PHE A 53 -11.26 7.74 -3.16
N PHE A 54 -12.30 8.39 -2.64
CA PHE A 54 -12.73 9.69 -3.17
C PHE A 54 -12.08 10.90 -2.49
N TYR A 55 -11.59 10.77 -1.25
CA TYR A 55 -11.03 11.92 -0.52
C TYR A 55 -9.56 11.75 -0.15
N LEU A 56 -9.14 10.57 0.32
CA LEU A 56 -7.76 10.34 0.76
C LEU A 56 -6.84 10.06 -0.43
N LEU A 57 -7.21 9.11 -1.30
CA LEU A 57 -6.39 8.70 -2.44
C LEU A 57 -6.06 9.87 -3.40
N PRO A 58 -7.00 10.75 -3.81
CA PRO A 58 -6.70 11.82 -4.74
C PRO A 58 -5.70 12.82 -4.19
N GLN A 59 -5.76 13.10 -2.87
CA GLN A 59 -4.80 14.00 -2.22
C GLN A 59 -3.41 13.37 -2.17
N ILE A 60 -3.31 12.06 -1.90
CA ILE A 60 -2.03 11.32 -1.87
C ILE A 60 -1.40 11.30 -3.27
N ILE A 61 -2.18 10.95 -4.31
CA ILE A 61 -1.70 10.90 -5.70
C ILE A 61 -1.29 12.30 -6.18
N LEU A 62 -2.04 13.34 -5.81
CA LEU A 62 -1.71 14.72 -6.18
C LEU A 62 -0.38 15.17 -5.58
N ASP A 63 -0.16 14.90 -4.29
CA ASP A 63 1.08 15.25 -3.60
C ASP A 63 2.28 14.51 -4.22
N ALA A 64 2.14 13.19 -4.42
CA ALA A 64 3.15 12.37 -5.07
C ALA A 64 3.44 12.81 -6.52
N GLY A 65 2.40 13.15 -7.28
CA GLY A 65 2.53 13.67 -8.64
C GLY A 65 3.16 15.06 -8.72
N TYR A 66 2.95 15.92 -7.71
CA TYR A 66 3.51 17.27 -7.68
C TYR A 66 5.03 17.27 -7.48
N PHE A 67 5.55 16.38 -6.63
CA PHE A 67 6.99 16.24 -6.38
C PHE A 67 7.71 15.36 -7.42
N MET A 68 6.99 14.82 -8.41
CA MET A 68 7.56 13.91 -9.41
C MET A 68 8.39 14.66 -10.48
N PRO A 69 9.61 14.18 -10.80
CA PRO A 69 10.40 14.70 -11.91
C PRO A 69 9.84 14.27 -13.28
N ASN A 70 9.00 15.13 -13.86
CA ASN A 70 8.23 14.86 -15.10
C ASN A 70 9.09 14.34 -16.27
N LYS A 71 10.26 14.93 -16.54
CA LYS A 71 11.06 14.59 -17.74
C LYS A 71 11.58 13.14 -17.73
N LEU A 72 12.03 12.66 -16.57
CA LEU A 72 12.57 11.30 -16.41
C LEU A 72 11.45 10.26 -16.34
N PHE A 73 10.31 10.61 -15.75
CA PHE A 73 9.12 9.77 -15.71
C PHE A 73 8.57 9.52 -17.10
N PHE A 74 8.29 10.58 -17.88
CA PHE A 74 7.77 10.44 -19.24
C PHE A 74 8.78 9.79 -20.20
N GLY A 75 10.09 9.97 -19.95
CA GLY A 75 11.14 9.30 -20.72
C GLY A 75 11.17 7.77 -20.54
N ASN A 76 10.74 7.26 -19.38
CA ASN A 76 10.75 5.83 -19.05
C ASN A 76 9.34 5.23 -18.88
N MET A 77 8.30 5.95 -19.29
CA MET A 77 6.89 5.62 -19.04
C MET A 77 6.52 4.20 -19.50
N GLY A 78 7.07 3.72 -20.63
CA GLY A 78 6.80 2.37 -21.13
C GLY A 78 7.25 1.27 -20.15
N ALA A 79 8.45 1.42 -19.57
CA ALA A 79 8.96 0.48 -18.57
C ALA A 79 8.14 0.57 -17.28
N ILE A 80 7.85 1.79 -16.81
CA ILE A 80 7.03 2.04 -15.63
C ILE A 80 5.66 1.38 -15.75
N LEU A 81 4.95 1.59 -16.87
CA LEU A 81 3.64 1.00 -17.12
C LEU A 81 3.69 -0.53 -17.19
N THR A 82 4.75 -1.08 -17.77
CA THR A 82 4.92 -2.54 -17.88
C THR A 82 5.09 -3.15 -16.49
N PHE A 83 5.94 -2.56 -15.64
CA PHE A 83 6.10 -3.02 -14.25
C PHE A 83 4.82 -2.81 -13.43
N ALA A 84 4.20 -1.63 -13.52
CA ALA A 84 3.00 -1.29 -12.76
C ALA A 84 1.77 -2.13 -13.13
N ILE A 85 1.59 -2.49 -14.40
CA ILE A 85 0.42 -3.25 -14.83
C ILE A 85 0.72 -4.75 -14.76
N ILE A 86 1.73 -5.22 -15.49
CA ILE A 86 2.02 -6.65 -15.59
C ILE A 86 2.55 -7.18 -14.27
N GLY A 87 3.45 -6.45 -13.62
CA GLY A 87 4.02 -6.83 -12.33
C GLY A 87 2.95 -6.94 -11.25
N THR A 88 2.06 -5.94 -11.15
CA THR A 88 0.97 -5.92 -10.16
C THR A 88 -0.07 -7.02 -10.43
N CYS A 89 -0.49 -7.22 -11.69
CA CYS A 89 -1.41 -8.30 -12.05
C CYS A 89 -0.79 -9.68 -11.72
N TRP A 90 0.49 -9.87 -12.04
CA TRP A 90 1.22 -11.09 -11.70
C TRP A 90 1.31 -11.28 -10.19
N ASN A 91 1.64 -10.23 -9.44
CA ASN A 91 1.73 -10.25 -7.97
C ASN A 91 0.38 -10.62 -7.34
N ALA A 92 -0.71 -9.97 -7.76
CA ALA A 92 -2.06 -10.25 -7.28
C ALA A 92 -2.49 -11.69 -7.56
N ALA A 93 -2.25 -12.18 -8.79
CA ALA A 93 -2.57 -13.55 -9.17
C ALA A 93 -1.70 -14.57 -8.42
N ALA A 94 -0.39 -14.34 -8.31
CA ALA A 94 0.52 -15.22 -7.61
C ALA A 94 0.16 -15.33 -6.11
N LEU A 95 -0.15 -14.21 -5.45
CA LEU A 95 -0.61 -14.20 -4.06
C LEU A 95 -1.95 -14.91 -3.89
N GLY A 96 -2.96 -14.55 -4.69
CA GLY A 96 -4.29 -15.17 -4.59
C GLY A 96 -4.28 -16.67 -4.88
N LEU A 97 -3.58 -17.09 -5.94
CA LEU A 97 -3.48 -18.51 -6.32
C LEU A 97 -2.61 -19.30 -5.36
N SER A 98 -1.54 -18.72 -4.82
CA SER A 98 -0.70 -19.42 -3.82
C SER A 98 -1.48 -19.64 -2.53
N LEU A 99 -2.23 -18.65 -2.04
CA LEU A 99 -3.10 -18.81 -0.87
C LEU A 99 -4.19 -19.85 -1.11
N TRP A 100 -4.83 -19.82 -2.27
CA TRP A 100 -5.80 -20.85 -2.66
C TRP A 100 -5.15 -22.24 -2.75
N GLY A 101 -3.93 -22.35 -3.26
CA GLY A 101 -3.17 -23.60 -3.31
C GLY A 101 -2.85 -24.15 -1.91
N VAL A 102 -2.46 -23.28 -0.98
CA VAL A 102 -2.23 -23.64 0.43
C VAL A 102 -3.53 -24.09 1.12
N HIS A 103 -4.65 -23.45 0.80
CA HIS A 103 -5.97 -23.86 1.26
C HIS A 103 -6.33 -25.26 0.77
N GLN A 104 -6.18 -25.52 -0.53
CA GLN A 104 -6.41 -26.85 -1.12
C GLN A 104 -5.46 -27.93 -0.58
N ALA A 105 -4.26 -27.55 -0.15
CA ALA A 105 -3.30 -28.44 0.50
C ALA A 105 -3.68 -28.79 1.96
N GLY A 106 -4.77 -28.23 2.49
CA GLY A 106 -5.31 -28.55 3.82
C GLY A 106 -4.61 -27.85 4.98
N ALA A 107 -3.75 -26.87 4.72
CA ALA A 107 -3.00 -26.16 5.77
C ALA A 107 -3.82 -25.07 6.50
N MET A 108 -4.95 -24.65 5.92
CA MET A 108 -5.79 -23.56 6.44
C MET A 108 -7.09 -24.02 7.13
N GLY A 109 -7.33 -25.33 7.26
CA GLY A 109 -8.56 -25.89 7.86
C GLY A 109 -9.79 -25.82 6.95
N ASP A 110 -10.98 -26.05 7.50
CA ASP A 110 -12.27 -25.98 6.79
C ASP A 110 -12.77 -24.53 6.65
N LEU A 111 -12.09 -23.73 5.83
CA LEU A 111 -12.56 -22.40 5.45
C LEU A 111 -13.38 -22.50 4.15
N ASP A 112 -14.67 -22.20 4.21
CA ASP A 112 -15.51 -22.13 3.00
C ASP A 112 -15.29 -20.78 2.29
N ILE A 113 -14.08 -20.60 1.75
CA ILE A 113 -13.66 -19.39 1.03
C ILE A 113 -13.39 -19.77 -0.42
N GLY A 114 -14.10 -19.12 -1.34
CA GLY A 114 -13.93 -19.31 -2.77
C GLY A 114 -12.63 -18.72 -3.31
N LEU A 115 -12.26 -19.16 -4.52
CA LEU A 115 -11.07 -18.65 -5.23
C LEU A 115 -11.12 -17.13 -5.47
N LEU A 116 -12.33 -16.57 -5.67
CA LEU A 116 -12.53 -15.15 -5.91
C LEU A 116 -12.12 -14.31 -4.69
N GLN A 117 -12.43 -14.77 -3.48
CA GLN A 117 -12.07 -14.07 -2.24
C GLN A 117 -10.55 -14.07 -2.02
N TYR A 118 -9.85 -15.14 -2.41
CA TYR A 118 -8.38 -15.16 -2.39
C TYR A 118 -7.78 -14.22 -3.43
N LEU A 119 -8.37 -14.11 -4.62
CA LEU A 119 -7.95 -13.13 -5.63
C LEU A 119 -8.25 -11.68 -5.23
N LEU A 120 -9.41 -11.44 -4.59
CA LEU A 120 -9.74 -10.15 -3.98
C LEU A 120 -8.70 -9.75 -2.93
N PHE A 121 -8.36 -10.67 -2.04
CA PHE A 121 -7.29 -10.46 -1.06
C PHE A 121 -5.94 -10.21 -1.75
N GLY A 122 -5.60 -11.00 -2.76
CA GLY A 122 -4.39 -10.80 -3.57
C GLY A 122 -4.33 -9.42 -4.22
N SER A 123 -5.46 -8.91 -4.74
CA SER A 123 -5.54 -7.59 -5.34
C SER A 123 -5.35 -6.46 -4.33
N LEU A 124 -5.88 -6.60 -3.11
CA LEU A 124 -5.71 -5.62 -2.03
C LEU A 124 -4.25 -5.52 -1.56
N ILE A 125 -3.54 -6.66 -1.54
CA ILE A 125 -2.17 -6.74 -1.03
C ILE A 125 -1.12 -6.49 -2.13
N ALA A 126 -1.51 -6.53 -3.41
CA ALA A 126 -0.58 -6.33 -4.52
C ALA A 126 -0.01 -4.91 -4.62
N ALA A 127 -0.66 -3.93 -3.98
CA ALA A 127 -0.19 -2.55 -3.88
C ALA A 127 1.02 -2.49 -2.96
N VAL A 128 2.16 -2.05 -3.49
CA VAL A 128 3.43 -1.95 -2.76
C VAL A 128 3.74 -0.49 -2.54
N ASP A 129 3.98 -0.11 -1.28
CA ASP A 129 4.45 1.23 -0.92
C ASP A 129 6.00 1.24 -0.82
N PRO A 130 6.71 2.00 -1.67
CA PRO A 130 8.16 2.00 -1.74
C PRO A 130 8.78 3.04 -0.81
N VAL A 131 8.01 3.78 0.01
CA VAL A 131 8.52 4.91 0.82
C VAL A 131 9.78 4.55 1.61
N ALA A 132 9.82 3.37 2.23
CA ALA A 132 11.01 2.92 2.97
C ALA A 132 12.21 2.63 2.05
N VAL A 133 11.97 2.07 0.86
CA VAL A 133 13.03 1.75 -0.12
C VAL A 133 13.57 3.02 -0.77
N LEU A 134 12.69 3.98 -1.08
CA LEU A 134 13.06 5.26 -1.67
C LEU A 134 13.92 6.08 -0.70
N ALA A 135 13.60 6.10 0.59
CA ALA A 135 14.42 6.77 1.61
C ALA A 135 15.85 6.23 1.65
N VAL A 136 16.01 4.90 1.60
CA VAL A 136 17.34 4.26 1.57
C VAL A 136 18.07 4.55 0.25
N PHE A 137 17.37 4.57 -0.88
CA PHE A 137 17.97 4.86 -2.18
C PHE A 137 18.51 6.28 -2.29
N GLU A 138 17.86 7.24 -1.64
CA GLU A 138 18.32 8.62 -1.53
C GLU A 138 19.60 8.72 -0.68
N GLU A 139 19.66 8.02 0.45
CA GLU A 139 20.86 7.94 1.30
C GLU A 139 22.06 7.33 0.56
N VAL A 140 21.83 6.29 -0.25
CA VAL A 140 22.89 5.56 -0.98
C VAL A 140 23.23 6.22 -2.33
N HIS A 141 22.53 7.29 -2.72
CA HIS A 141 22.72 8.02 -3.99
C HIS A 141 22.60 7.09 -5.20
N VAL A 142 21.52 6.31 -5.23
CA VAL A 142 21.15 5.43 -6.35
C VAL A 142 20.87 6.24 -7.62
N ASN A 143 21.03 5.58 -8.78
CA ASN A 143 20.72 6.15 -10.08
C ASN A 143 19.28 6.71 -10.14
N GLU A 144 19.13 7.97 -10.56
CA GLU A 144 17.84 8.66 -10.68
C GLU A 144 16.82 7.90 -11.55
N VAL A 145 17.29 7.12 -12.54
CA VAL A 145 16.44 6.28 -13.39
C VAL A 145 15.83 5.12 -12.61
N LEU A 146 16.58 4.50 -11.70
CA LEU A 146 16.05 3.42 -10.87
C LEU A 146 15.06 3.98 -9.83
N PHE A 147 15.37 5.14 -9.26
CA PHE A 147 14.48 5.85 -8.35
C PHE A 147 13.13 6.15 -9.02
N ILE A 148 13.13 6.74 -10.21
CA ILE A 148 11.87 7.09 -10.90
C ILE A 148 11.11 5.85 -11.39
N LEU A 149 11.79 4.77 -11.74
CA LEU A 149 11.15 3.51 -12.12
C LEU A 149 10.36 2.90 -10.96
N VAL A 150 10.99 2.81 -9.78
CA VAL A 150 10.35 2.25 -8.57
C VAL A 150 9.24 3.18 -8.08
N PHE A 151 9.51 4.48 -7.99
CA PHE A 151 8.49 5.46 -7.59
C PHE A 151 7.27 5.45 -8.53
N GLY A 152 7.52 5.44 -9.84
CA GLY A 152 6.47 5.43 -10.85
C GLY A 152 5.67 4.13 -10.88
N GLU A 153 6.33 2.98 -10.68
CA GLU A 153 5.68 1.69 -10.57
C GLU A 153 4.67 1.70 -9.43
N SER A 154 5.11 2.09 -8.24
CA SER A 154 4.26 2.07 -7.05
C SER A 154 3.14 3.12 -7.11
N LEU A 155 3.38 4.29 -7.71
CA LEU A 155 2.33 5.30 -7.89
C LEU A 155 1.20 4.81 -8.82
N LEU A 156 1.54 4.08 -9.89
CA LEU A 156 0.55 3.57 -10.83
C LEU A 156 -0.09 2.25 -10.38
N ASN A 157 0.67 1.43 -9.64
CA ASN A 157 0.22 0.17 -9.03
C ASN A 157 -1.06 0.36 -8.20
N ASP A 158 -1.12 1.39 -7.36
CA ASP A 158 -2.32 1.72 -6.56
C ASP A 158 -3.59 1.86 -7.42
N GLY A 159 -3.49 2.45 -8.61
CA GLY A 159 -4.62 2.52 -9.54
C GLY A 159 -5.01 1.16 -10.11
N VAL A 160 -4.01 0.35 -10.47
CA VAL A 160 -4.20 -0.99 -11.06
C VAL A 160 -4.86 -1.95 -10.06
N THR A 161 -4.44 -1.92 -8.80
CA THR A 161 -5.01 -2.76 -7.73
C THR A 161 -6.46 -2.43 -7.43
N VAL A 162 -6.82 -1.14 -7.42
CA VAL A 162 -8.21 -0.71 -7.29
C VAL A 162 -9.07 -1.24 -8.43
N VAL A 163 -8.57 -1.18 -9.67
CA VAL A 163 -9.29 -1.75 -10.82
C VAL A 163 -9.43 -3.26 -10.68
N LEU A 164 -8.35 -3.98 -10.35
CA LEU A 164 -8.37 -5.44 -10.09
C LEU A 164 -9.39 -5.81 -9.01
N TYR A 165 -9.40 -5.07 -7.89
CA TYR A 165 -10.33 -5.28 -6.80
C TYR A 165 -11.79 -5.14 -7.27
N ASN A 166 -12.12 -4.04 -7.96
CA ASN A 166 -13.47 -3.81 -8.46
C ASN A 166 -13.89 -4.84 -9.51
N VAL A 167 -12.95 -5.32 -10.35
CA VAL A 167 -13.22 -6.38 -11.32
C VAL A 167 -13.58 -7.67 -10.59
N PHE A 168 -12.82 -8.08 -9.57
CA PHE A 168 -13.12 -9.29 -8.83
C PHE A 168 -14.36 -9.17 -7.94
N ASP A 169 -14.67 -7.98 -7.41
CA ASP A 169 -15.87 -7.75 -6.59
C ASP A 169 -17.16 -7.76 -7.44
N ALA A 170 -17.05 -7.48 -8.74
CA ALA A 170 -18.18 -7.46 -9.67
C ALA A 170 -18.58 -8.85 -10.22
N PHE A 171 -17.71 -9.86 -10.08
CA PHE A 171 -17.96 -11.25 -10.53
C PHE A 171 -18.60 -12.09 -9.42
#